data_AF-A0A7S2NWU7-F1
#
_entry.id   AF-A0A7S2NWU7-F1
#
_cell.length_a   1.000
_cell.length_b   1.000
_cell.length_c   1.000
_cell.angle_alpha   90.00
_cell.angle_beta   90.00
_cell.angle_gamma   90.00
#
_symmetry.space_group_name_H-M   'P 1'
#
loop_
_entity.id
_entity.type
_entity.pdbx_description
1 polymer ?
#
loop_
_entity_poly.entity_id
_entity_poly.type
_entity_poly.pdbx_seq_one_letter_code
_entity_poly.pdbx_strand_id
1 'polypeptide(L)'
;SEIELEFVPIEHMYRILDEHLPNIIDKDEADLRTMLKKNWEDLLTESEHRQEELSLKQVQYRKELVKTVNAFKKDVQKFRVEYERSGPMVKGIPPREAVERLKRFREEYDVRGRKQVIYYVGEDLFGVPHQQYPSLDQTKQELAYLGQLYDLYVAVLETIKEWRDYLWFEVPEHMDTMQKTIDSFAGRCKKMPKQLRDWPAYNELKKEIEDFQEVLPLLMELGKPSIMPRHWQQVMEITGQELPIESENFKLQSLIDASLNEFTDEISDICESADKQLIIESKLKEISTQWDGMYFDFAGWKQRDYPCILVGAKVGETQEMLEETMMNLNTMNAQRHSMPFKEELTTLLTTLSDTGDTIERWFK
;
A
#
# COMPACT_ATOMS: atom_id res chain seq x y z
N SER A 1 8.66 4.84 63.88
CA SER A 1 8.65 4.44 62.45
C SER A 1 8.91 2.94 62.33
N GLU A 2 8.43 2.24 61.30
CA GLU A 2 8.82 0.83 61.05
C GLU A 2 10.35 0.69 60.96
N ILE A 3 11.03 1.68 60.39
CA ILE A 3 12.50 1.75 60.27
C ILE A 3 13.20 1.85 61.65
N GLU A 4 12.59 2.52 62.64
CA GLU A 4 13.18 2.60 63.99
C GLU A 4 13.11 1.27 64.73
N LEU A 5 12.09 0.45 64.45
CA LEU A 5 11.97 -0.88 65.02
C LEU A 5 13.04 -1.82 64.45
N GLU A 6 13.52 -1.56 63.23
CA GLU A 6 14.61 -2.32 62.60
C GLU A 6 16.00 -1.97 63.17
N PHE A 7 16.17 -0.80 63.78
CA PHE A 7 17.44 -0.45 64.46
C PHE A 7 17.64 -1.21 65.77
N VAL A 8 16.57 -1.52 66.50
CA VAL A 8 16.64 -2.23 67.79
C VAL A 8 17.41 -3.57 67.73
N PRO A 9 17.13 -4.50 66.78
CA PRO A 9 17.90 -5.74 66.68
C PRO A 9 19.34 -5.50 66.25
N ILE A 10 19.61 -4.49 65.41
CA ILE A 10 20.96 -4.15 64.95
C ILE A 10 21.81 -3.63 66.11
N GLU A 11 21.28 -2.70 66.90
CA GLU A 11 21.93 -2.20 68.13
C GLU A 11 22.18 -3.34 69.13
N HIS A 12 21.23 -4.29 69.24
CA HIS A 12 21.40 -5.46 70.09
C HIS A 12 22.51 -6.38 69.61
N MET A 13 22.62 -6.63 68.30
CA MET A 13 23.70 -7.43 67.72
C MET A 13 25.07 -6.78 67.96
N TYR A 14 25.21 -5.47 67.74
CA TYR A 14 26.44 -4.75 68.06
C TYR A 14 26.79 -4.82 69.56
N ARG A 15 25.80 -4.75 70.44
CA ARG A 15 26.02 -4.91 71.89
C ARG A 15 26.55 -6.30 72.25
N ILE A 16 25.99 -7.36 71.67
CA ILE A 16 26.47 -8.74 71.87
C ILE A 16 27.91 -8.89 71.36
N LEU A 17 28.23 -8.28 70.21
CA LEU A 17 29.58 -8.26 69.65
C LEU A 17 30.56 -7.52 70.57
N ASP A 18 30.17 -6.36 71.12
CA ASP A 18 31.00 -5.60 72.06
C ASP A 18 31.26 -6.38 73.37
N GLU A 19 30.25 -7.10 73.88
CA GLU A 19 30.34 -7.88 75.13
C GLU A 19 31.19 -9.15 75.00
N HIS A 20 31.11 -9.84 73.86
CA HIS A 20 31.74 -11.16 73.69
C HIS A 20 33.00 -11.15 72.81
N LEU A 21 33.17 -10.15 71.93
CA LEU A 21 34.29 -10.05 70.97
C LEU A 21 34.80 -8.60 70.86
N PRO A 22 35.38 -8.03 71.93
CA PRO A 22 35.88 -6.66 71.90
C PRO A 22 37.02 -6.50 70.87
N ASN A 23 36.99 -5.40 70.10
CA ASN A 23 37.94 -5.04 69.03
C ASN A 23 37.87 -5.86 67.72
N ILE A 24 36.77 -6.57 67.45
CA ILE A 24 36.59 -7.27 66.16
C ILE A 24 36.04 -6.36 65.05
N ILE A 25 35.41 -5.25 65.43
CA ILE A 25 34.80 -4.28 64.51
C ILE A 25 35.91 -3.36 63.97
N ASP A 26 35.99 -3.23 62.65
CA ASP A 26 36.92 -2.29 62.03
C ASP A 26 36.47 -0.83 62.21
N LYS A 27 37.36 0.09 61.86
CA LYS A 27 37.09 1.52 62.06
C LYS A 27 35.92 2.02 61.21
N ASP A 28 35.75 1.48 60.00
CA ASP A 28 34.74 1.92 59.05
C ASP A 28 33.33 1.50 59.52
N GLU A 29 33.19 0.27 60.01
CA GLU A 29 31.96 -0.27 60.60
C GLU A 29 31.59 0.43 61.92
N ALA A 30 32.59 0.79 62.74
CA ALA A 30 32.37 1.57 63.95
C ALA A 30 31.88 3.00 63.65
N ASP A 31 32.42 3.63 62.60
CA ASP A 31 31.97 4.93 62.11
C ASP A 31 30.55 4.85 61.54
N LEU A 32 30.22 3.81 60.75
CA LEU A 32 28.87 3.57 60.21
C LEU A 32 27.83 3.35 61.32
N ARG A 33 28.14 2.52 62.32
CA ARG A 33 27.29 2.31 63.51
C ARG A 33 26.98 3.63 64.21
N THR A 34 28.00 4.46 64.41
CA THR A 34 27.86 5.74 65.11
C THR A 34 27.06 6.75 64.29
N MET A 35 27.24 6.74 62.97
CA MET A 35 26.56 7.64 62.04
C MET A 35 25.14 7.20 61.71
N LEU A 36 24.77 5.92 61.85
CA LEU A 36 23.45 5.41 61.49
C LEU A 36 22.32 6.14 62.22
N LYS A 37 22.41 6.19 63.55
CA LYS A 37 21.42 6.86 64.39
C LYS A 37 21.40 8.37 64.14
N LYS A 38 22.58 8.96 64.00
CA LYS A 38 22.74 10.38 63.70
C LYS A 38 22.11 10.76 62.35
N ASN A 39 22.37 9.99 61.29
CA ASN A 39 21.80 10.24 59.95
C ASN A 39 20.28 10.08 59.95
N TRP A 40 19.75 9.13 60.73
CA TRP A 40 18.31 8.99 60.91
C TRP A 40 17.70 10.18 61.66
N GLU A 41 18.32 10.63 62.75
CA GLU A 41 17.91 11.83 63.49
C GLU A 41 17.99 13.09 62.62
N ASP A 42 19.06 13.25 61.83
CA ASP A 42 19.23 14.35 60.87
C ASP A 42 18.14 14.29 59.77
N LEU A 43 17.82 13.10 59.26
CA LEU A 43 16.74 12.90 58.27
C LEU A 43 15.36 13.24 58.84
N LEU A 44 15.06 12.80 60.07
CA LEU A 44 13.82 13.14 60.75
C LEU A 44 13.70 14.65 60.96
N THR A 45 14.78 15.28 61.41
CA THR A 45 14.83 16.74 61.62
C THR A 45 14.61 17.49 60.31
N GLU A 46 15.27 17.08 59.22
CA GLU A 46 15.07 17.68 57.90
C GLU A 46 13.64 17.41 57.38
N SER A 47 13.09 16.22 57.59
CA SER A 47 11.71 15.87 57.22
C SER A 47 10.70 16.75 57.95
N GLU A 48 10.84 16.94 59.26
CA GLU A 48 10.00 17.83 60.06
C GLU A 48 10.12 19.28 59.60
N HIS A 49 11.34 19.75 59.37
CA HIS A 49 11.58 21.10 58.86
C HIS A 49 10.92 21.33 57.50
N ARG A 50 11.04 20.36 56.58
CA ARG A 50 10.37 20.41 55.26
C ARG A 50 8.86 20.32 55.38
N GLN A 51 8.34 19.50 56.28
CA GLN A 51 6.90 19.40 56.55
C GLN A 51 6.34 20.74 57.01
N GLU A 52 7.02 21.42 57.95
CA GLU A 52 6.65 22.75 58.42
C GLU A 52 6.72 23.79 57.29
N GLU A 53 7.82 23.84 56.54
CA GLU A 53 8.01 24.76 55.42
C GLU A 53 6.90 24.59 54.37
N LEU A 54 6.58 23.35 54.00
CA LEU A 54 5.53 23.02 53.04
C LEU A 54 4.14 23.34 53.58
N SER A 55 3.88 23.10 54.87
CA SER A 55 2.58 23.43 55.49
C SER A 55 2.27 24.92 55.42
N LEU A 56 3.29 25.78 55.63
CA LEU A 56 3.16 27.24 55.55
C LEU A 56 2.89 27.69 54.10
N LYS A 57 3.51 27.03 53.12
CA LYS A 57 3.37 27.36 51.69
C LYS A 57 2.16 26.68 51.02
N GLN A 58 1.53 25.70 51.67
CA GLN A 58 0.47 24.87 51.09
C GLN A 58 -0.70 25.71 50.55
N VAL A 59 -1.15 26.72 51.31
CA VAL A 59 -2.24 27.61 50.90
C VAL A 59 -1.86 28.43 49.67
N GLN A 60 -0.61 28.90 49.60
CA GLN A 60 -0.11 29.65 48.47
C GLN A 60 -0.04 28.79 47.21
N TYR A 61 0.54 27.59 47.30
CA TYR A 61 0.65 26.66 46.17
C TYR A 61 -0.72 26.19 45.68
N ARG A 62 -1.66 25.89 46.59
CA ARG A 62 -3.03 25.56 46.21
C ARG A 62 -3.71 26.72 45.47
N LYS A 63 -3.54 27.95 45.93
CA LYS A 63 -4.09 29.15 45.26
C LYS A 63 -3.46 29.36 43.88
N GLU A 64 -2.16 29.14 43.75
CA GLU A 64 -1.45 29.21 42.49
C GLU A 64 -1.92 28.14 41.50
N LEU A 65 -2.08 26.88 41.95
CA LEU A 65 -2.62 25.79 41.16
C LEU A 65 -4.02 26.12 40.62
N VAL A 66 -4.93 26.58 41.49
CA VAL A 66 -6.28 26.97 41.04
C VAL A 66 -6.22 28.11 40.02
N LYS A 67 -5.30 29.07 40.18
CA LYS A 67 -5.10 30.16 39.22
C LYS A 67 -4.58 29.65 37.87
N THR A 68 -3.60 28.75 37.87
CA THR A 68 -3.00 28.21 36.64
C THR A 68 -3.95 27.28 35.90
N VAL A 69 -4.71 26.44 36.61
CA VAL A 69 -5.78 25.60 36.04
C VAL A 69 -6.85 26.45 35.36
N ASN A 70 -7.30 27.54 36.00
CA ASN A 70 -8.26 28.46 35.38
C ASN A 70 -7.69 29.20 34.16
N ALA A 71 -6.40 29.54 34.17
CA ALA A 71 -5.74 30.12 33.01
C ALA A 71 -5.61 29.10 31.87
N PHE A 72 -5.30 27.85 32.19
CA PHE A 72 -5.22 26.76 31.22
C PHE A 72 -6.58 26.48 30.56
N LYS A 73 -7.68 26.53 31.31
CA LYS A 73 -9.04 26.41 30.75
C LYS A 73 -9.30 27.49 29.68
N LYS A 74 -8.85 28.73 29.90
CA LYS A 74 -8.96 29.81 28.90
C LYS A 74 -8.04 29.57 27.70
N ASP A 75 -6.83 29.05 27.92
CA ASP A 75 -5.90 28.68 26.84
C ASP A 75 -6.48 27.58 25.94
N VAL A 76 -7.07 26.52 26.52
CA VAL A 76 -7.74 25.45 25.78
C VAL A 76 -8.89 25.98 24.92
N GLN A 77 -9.69 26.92 25.44
CA GLN A 77 -10.75 27.56 24.65
C GLN A 77 -10.20 28.40 23.49
N LYS A 78 -9.14 29.17 23.73
CA LYS A 78 -8.48 29.95 22.65
C LYS A 78 -7.91 29.04 21.58
N PHE A 79 -7.23 27.96 21.99
CA PHE A 79 -6.70 26.95 21.09
C PHE A 79 -7.80 26.34 20.23
N ARG A 80 -8.97 26.03 20.81
CA ARG A 80 -10.11 25.51 20.06
C ARG A 80 -10.59 26.48 18.98
N VAL A 81 -10.72 27.77 19.31
CA VAL A 81 -11.13 28.81 18.35
C VAL A 81 -10.10 28.96 17.23
N GLU A 82 -8.80 28.90 17.56
CA GLU A 82 -7.74 28.97 16.55
C GLU A 82 -7.74 27.73 15.65
N TYR A 83 -7.96 26.54 16.22
CA TYR A 83 -8.10 25.28 15.49
C TYR A 83 -9.28 25.31 14.52
N GLU A 84 -10.44 25.81 14.93
CA GLU A 84 -11.60 25.93 14.02
C GLU A 84 -11.38 26.97 12.92
N ARG A 85 -10.64 28.05 13.21
CA ARG A 85 -10.38 29.14 12.26
C ARG A 85 -9.27 28.84 11.25
N SER A 86 -8.20 28.17 11.69
CA SER A 86 -6.95 28.03 10.94
C SER A 86 -6.43 26.60 10.88
N GLY A 87 -7.17 25.65 11.45
CA GLY A 87 -6.80 24.25 11.47
C GLY A 87 -6.80 23.57 10.11
N PRO A 88 -6.43 22.28 10.11
CA PRO A 88 -6.48 21.40 8.93
C PRO A 88 -7.90 21.15 8.38
N MET A 89 -8.93 21.64 9.08
CA MET A 89 -10.35 21.53 8.72
C MET A 89 -10.88 22.70 7.88
N VAL A 90 -10.05 23.69 7.55
CA VAL A 90 -10.48 24.81 6.70
C VAL A 90 -10.74 24.33 5.27
N LYS A 91 -11.90 24.64 4.70
CA LYS A 91 -12.27 24.21 3.33
C LYS A 91 -11.38 24.89 2.28
N GLY A 92 -11.00 24.13 1.25
CA GLY A 92 -10.30 24.66 0.06
C GLY A 92 -8.78 24.81 0.22
N ILE A 93 -8.19 24.25 1.27
CA ILE A 93 -6.72 24.20 1.41
C ILE A 93 -6.15 23.01 0.64
N PRO A 94 -4.97 23.15 -0.01
CA PRO A 94 -4.28 22.04 -0.62
C PRO A 94 -3.94 20.96 0.42
N PRO A 95 -3.95 19.67 0.04
CA PRO A 95 -3.66 18.57 0.96
C PRO A 95 -2.31 18.68 1.67
N ARG A 96 -1.27 19.13 0.96
CA ARG A 96 0.07 19.36 1.54
C ARG A 96 0.04 20.44 2.63
N GLU A 97 -0.71 21.51 2.42
CA GLU A 97 -0.87 22.57 3.41
C GLU A 97 -1.68 22.06 4.61
N ALA A 98 -2.70 21.24 4.37
CA ALA A 98 -3.49 20.63 5.43
C ALA A 98 -2.66 19.70 6.33
N VAL A 99 -1.74 18.92 5.75
CA VAL A 99 -0.78 18.08 6.49
C VAL A 99 0.12 18.94 7.38
N GLU A 100 0.65 20.04 6.86
CA GLU A 100 1.53 20.92 7.65
C GLU A 100 0.76 21.60 8.79
N ARG A 101 -0.46 22.08 8.52
CA ARG A 101 -1.34 22.62 9.56
C ARG A 101 -1.66 21.55 10.60
N LEU A 102 -1.99 20.33 10.18
CA LEU A 102 -2.25 19.21 11.08
C LEU A 102 -1.07 18.94 12.01
N LYS A 103 0.15 18.92 11.46
CA LYS A 103 1.39 18.73 12.23
C LYS A 103 1.56 19.81 13.29
N ARG A 104 1.43 21.09 12.90
CA ARG A 104 1.50 22.21 13.83
C ARG A 104 0.48 22.08 14.96
N PHE A 105 -0.79 21.83 14.64
CA PHE A 105 -1.85 21.72 15.66
C PHE A 105 -1.71 20.47 16.54
N ARG A 106 -1.09 19.40 16.03
CA ARG A 106 -0.73 18.21 16.82
C ARG A 106 0.35 18.53 17.86
N GLU A 107 1.41 19.22 17.46
CA GLU A 107 2.47 19.66 18.38
C GLU A 107 1.93 20.62 19.45
N GLU A 108 1.09 21.58 19.05
CA GLU A 108 0.41 22.51 19.95
C GLU A 108 -0.56 21.81 20.92
N TYR A 109 -1.24 20.75 20.47
CA TYR A 109 -2.08 19.89 21.30
C TYR A 109 -1.23 19.12 22.31
N ASP A 110 -0.10 18.52 21.89
CA ASP A 110 0.76 17.70 22.76
C ASP A 110 1.31 18.51 23.94
N VAL A 111 1.70 19.76 23.71
CA VAL A 111 2.13 20.68 24.78
C VAL A 111 1.02 20.86 25.82
N ARG A 112 -0.24 21.00 25.38
CA ARG A 112 -1.40 21.19 26.26
C ARG A 112 -1.80 19.88 26.94
N GLY A 113 -1.71 18.74 26.25
CA GLY A 113 -1.91 17.42 26.83
C GLY A 113 -0.94 17.13 27.96
N ARG A 114 0.35 17.46 27.80
CA ARG A 114 1.35 17.34 28.88
C ARG A 114 1.01 18.24 30.07
N LYS A 115 0.56 19.47 29.82
CA LYS A 115 0.12 20.39 30.89
C LYS A 115 -1.08 19.84 31.65
N GLN A 116 -2.07 19.27 30.95
CA GLN A 116 -3.24 18.63 31.58
C GLN A 116 -2.81 17.54 32.57
N VAL A 117 -1.90 16.65 32.16
CA VAL A 117 -1.37 15.58 33.03
C VAL A 117 -0.68 16.16 34.26
N ILE A 118 0.17 17.18 34.10
CA ILE A 118 0.84 17.86 35.22
C ILE A 118 -0.17 18.49 36.18
N TYR A 119 -1.23 19.11 35.65
CA TYR A 119 -2.28 19.70 36.48
C TYR A 119 -3.10 18.65 37.22
N TYR A 120 -3.41 17.50 36.62
CA TYR A 120 -4.07 16.39 37.33
C TYR A 120 -3.23 15.86 38.48
N VAL A 121 -1.91 15.72 38.30
CA VAL A 121 -1.00 15.36 39.41
C VAL A 121 -1.05 16.39 40.53
N GLY A 122 -1.08 17.69 40.18
CA GLY A 122 -1.25 18.76 41.16
C GLY A 122 -2.61 18.72 41.86
N GLU A 123 -3.70 18.49 41.12
CA GLU A 123 -5.06 18.38 41.66
C GLU A 123 -5.17 17.19 42.62
N ASP A 124 -4.60 16.04 42.29
CA ASP A 124 -4.50 14.87 43.16
C ASP A 124 -3.72 15.18 44.44
N LEU A 125 -2.55 15.82 44.32
CA LEU A 125 -1.70 16.18 45.45
C LEU A 125 -2.42 17.08 46.48
N PHE A 126 -3.29 17.97 46.01
CA PHE A 126 -4.07 18.88 46.86
C PHE A 126 -5.51 18.43 47.13
N GLY A 127 -5.91 17.23 46.68
CA GLY A 127 -7.27 16.71 46.86
C GLY A 127 -8.36 17.55 46.18
N VAL A 128 -8.04 18.20 45.06
CA VAL A 128 -8.98 18.99 44.26
C VAL A 128 -9.56 18.10 43.17
N PRO A 129 -10.87 18.17 42.87
CA PRO A 129 -11.46 17.37 41.81
C PRO A 129 -10.91 17.76 40.44
N HIS A 130 -10.65 16.75 39.60
CA HIS A 130 -10.14 16.97 38.25
C HIS A 130 -11.06 17.85 37.41
N GLN A 131 -10.48 18.87 36.80
CA GLN A 131 -11.20 19.69 35.83
C GLN A 131 -11.32 18.97 34.49
N GLN A 132 -12.51 19.01 33.90
CA GLN A 132 -12.76 18.45 32.57
C GLN A 132 -12.47 19.47 31.47
N TYR A 133 -11.91 19.01 30.34
CA TYR A 133 -11.59 19.85 29.19
C TYR A 133 -12.23 19.31 27.90
N PRO A 134 -13.57 19.37 27.74
CA PRO A 134 -14.27 18.75 26.61
C PRO A 134 -13.76 19.22 25.23
N SER A 135 -13.41 20.51 25.10
CA SER A 135 -12.86 21.05 23.85
C SER A 135 -11.48 20.47 23.50
N LEU A 136 -10.68 20.11 24.51
CA LEU A 136 -9.38 19.47 24.29
C LEU A 136 -9.57 18.02 23.86
N ASP A 137 -10.49 17.29 24.50
CA ASP A 137 -10.81 15.90 24.15
C ASP A 137 -11.42 15.79 22.75
N GLN A 138 -12.31 16.72 22.38
CA GLN A 138 -12.84 16.82 21.04
C GLN A 138 -11.73 17.06 20.01
N THR A 139 -10.83 18.01 20.29
CA THR A 139 -9.71 18.31 19.38
C THR A 139 -8.77 17.11 19.24
N LYS A 140 -8.54 16.34 20.31
CA LYS A 140 -7.78 15.08 20.26
C LYS A 140 -8.38 14.07 19.28
N GLN A 141 -9.70 13.85 19.35
CA GLN A 141 -10.39 12.93 18.46
C GLN A 141 -10.33 13.40 17.01
N GLU A 142 -10.60 14.68 16.77
CA GLU A 142 -10.54 15.29 15.44
C GLU A 142 -9.12 15.21 14.85
N LEU A 143 -8.08 15.53 15.62
CA LEU A 143 -6.68 15.39 15.18
C LEU A 143 -6.28 13.95 14.85
N ALA A 144 -6.80 12.97 15.59
CA ALA A 144 -6.56 11.56 15.33
C ALA A 144 -7.21 11.10 14.02
N TYR A 145 -8.46 11.54 13.78
CA TYR A 145 -9.18 11.23 12.54
C TYR A 145 -8.57 11.91 11.32
N LEU A 146 -8.21 13.19 11.43
CA LEU A 146 -7.54 13.91 10.34
C LEU A 146 -6.14 13.36 10.07
N GLY A 147 -5.43 12.90 11.10
CA GLY A 147 -4.18 12.13 10.94
C GLY A 147 -4.39 10.95 10.01
N GLN A 148 -5.33 10.07 10.34
CA GLN A 148 -5.60 8.90 9.51
C GLN A 148 -5.99 9.26 8.07
N LEU A 149 -6.77 10.33 7.88
CA LEU A 149 -7.18 10.79 6.56
C LEU A 149 -6.00 11.30 5.74
N TYR A 150 -5.24 12.25 6.27
CA TYR A 150 -4.15 12.90 5.53
C TYR A 150 -2.93 11.98 5.38
N ASP A 151 -2.67 11.09 6.34
CA ASP A 151 -1.63 10.05 6.21
C ASP A 151 -1.98 9.08 5.05
N LEU A 152 -3.26 8.70 4.92
CA LEU A 152 -3.70 7.90 3.77
C LEU A 152 -3.66 8.71 2.48
N TYR A 153 -4.08 9.97 2.51
CA TYR A 153 -4.09 10.86 1.34
C TYR A 153 -2.69 11.03 0.75
N VAL A 154 -1.70 11.32 1.60
CA VAL A 154 -0.29 11.46 1.18
C VAL A 154 0.23 10.13 0.61
N ALA A 155 -0.03 9.01 1.29
CA ALA A 155 0.38 7.71 0.81
C ALA A 155 -0.19 7.39 -0.58
N VAL A 156 -1.49 7.64 -0.79
CA VAL A 156 -2.15 7.43 -2.09
C VAL A 156 -1.51 8.30 -3.17
N LEU A 157 -1.33 9.60 -2.92
CA LEU A 157 -0.73 10.51 -3.91
C LEU A 157 0.72 10.13 -4.25
N GLU A 158 1.54 9.79 -3.26
CA GLU A 158 2.93 9.41 -3.48
C GLU A 158 3.03 8.10 -4.27
N THR A 159 2.23 7.09 -3.89
CA THR A 159 2.18 5.81 -4.58
C THR A 159 1.65 5.96 -6.02
N ILE A 160 0.57 6.71 -6.24
CA ILE A 160 0.04 6.97 -7.59
C ILE A 160 1.06 7.74 -8.43
N LYS A 161 1.75 8.72 -7.85
CA LYS A 161 2.79 9.47 -8.56
C LYS A 161 3.93 8.56 -8.98
N GLU A 162 4.36 7.66 -8.09
CA GLU A 162 5.38 6.66 -8.42
C GLU A 162 4.94 5.78 -9.58
N TRP A 163 3.70 5.26 -9.55
CA TRP A 163 3.17 4.44 -10.63
C TRP A 163 3.07 5.19 -11.96
N ARG A 164 2.67 6.46 -11.94
CA ARG A 164 2.62 7.31 -13.15
C ARG A 164 3.98 7.44 -13.82
N ASP A 165 5.06 7.40 -13.04
CA ASP A 165 6.43 7.52 -13.54
C ASP A 165 7.01 6.20 -14.10
N TYR A 166 6.35 5.05 -13.87
CA TYR A 166 6.80 3.77 -14.40
C TYR A 166 6.73 3.73 -15.93
N LEU A 167 7.74 3.09 -16.53
CA LEU A 167 7.77 2.79 -17.95
C LEU A 167 6.77 1.67 -18.23
N TRP A 168 5.98 1.80 -19.29
CA TRP A 168 4.87 0.89 -19.59
C TRP A 168 5.31 -0.57 -19.68
N PHE A 169 6.52 -0.85 -20.20
CA PHE A 169 7.01 -2.22 -20.31
C PHE A 169 7.24 -2.90 -18.94
N GLU A 170 7.45 -2.13 -17.86
CA GLU A 170 7.65 -2.63 -16.50
C GLU A 170 6.31 -2.80 -15.75
N VAL A 171 5.28 -2.04 -16.14
CA VAL A 171 3.99 -2.01 -15.45
C VAL A 171 3.32 -3.39 -15.35
N PRO A 172 3.28 -4.24 -16.41
CA PRO A 172 2.69 -5.58 -16.32
C PRO A 172 3.22 -6.44 -15.17
N GLU A 173 4.50 -6.32 -14.82
CA GLU A 173 5.10 -7.07 -13.69
C GLU A 173 4.61 -6.57 -12.33
N HIS A 174 4.22 -5.30 -12.24
CA HIS A 174 3.77 -4.64 -11.02
C HIS A 174 2.25 -4.64 -10.83
N MET A 175 1.45 -5.01 -11.85
CA MET A 175 -0.02 -4.91 -11.82
C MET A 175 -0.67 -5.59 -10.60
N ASP A 176 -0.26 -6.81 -10.23
CA ASP A 176 -0.82 -7.52 -9.06
C ASP A 176 -0.53 -6.78 -7.75
N THR A 177 0.66 -6.18 -7.63
CA THR A 177 1.03 -5.37 -6.47
C THR A 177 0.25 -4.05 -6.43
N MET A 178 0.01 -3.43 -7.58
CA MET A 178 -0.80 -2.22 -7.69
C MET A 178 -2.25 -2.49 -7.29
N GLN A 179 -2.86 -3.57 -7.79
CA GLN A 179 -4.23 -4.00 -7.44
C GLN A 179 -4.37 -4.22 -5.92
N LYS A 180 -3.47 -4.99 -5.32
CA LYS A 180 -3.47 -5.24 -3.86
C LYS A 180 -3.33 -3.93 -3.06
N THR A 181 -2.50 -3.02 -3.55
CA THR A 181 -2.23 -1.75 -2.87
C THR A 181 -3.45 -0.81 -2.95
N ILE A 182 -4.08 -0.68 -4.12
CA ILE A 182 -5.27 0.15 -4.28
C ILE A 182 -6.46 -0.41 -3.48
N ASP A 183 -6.62 -1.74 -3.44
CA ASP A 183 -7.66 -2.39 -2.63
C ASP A 183 -7.42 -2.20 -1.13
N SER A 184 -6.15 -2.22 -0.70
CA SER A 184 -5.78 -1.88 0.67
C SER A 184 -6.13 -0.44 1.02
N PHE A 185 -5.86 0.51 0.11
CA PHE A 185 -6.25 1.91 0.27
C PHE A 185 -7.76 2.09 0.32
N ALA A 186 -8.52 1.44 -0.58
CA ALA A 186 -9.98 1.43 -0.56
C ALA A 186 -10.53 0.86 0.77
N GLY A 187 -9.94 -0.22 1.25
CA GLY A 187 -10.28 -0.83 2.54
C GLY A 187 -10.05 0.10 3.72
N ARG A 188 -8.91 0.81 3.75
CA ARG A 188 -8.59 1.82 4.78
C ARG A 188 -9.55 3.01 4.70
N CYS A 189 -9.83 3.50 3.50
CA CYS A 189 -10.78 4.59 3.25
C CYS A 189 -12.21 4.24 3.71
N LYS A 190 -12.68 3.00 3.48
CA LYS A 190 -14.00 2.52 3.93
C LYS A 190 -14.12 2.39 5.45
N LYS A 191 -13.03 2.01 6.14
CA LYS A 191 -12.97 1.88 7.61
C LYS A 191 -12.96 3.22 8.35
N MET A 192 -12.78 4.34 7.64
CA MET A 192 -12.78 5.66 8.26
C MET A 192 -14.15 6.01 8.88
N PRO A 193 -14.16 6.74 10.01
CA PRO A 193 -15.37 7.21 10.66
C PRO A 193 -16.30 7.97 9.72
N LYS A 194 -17.61 7.86 9.93
CA LYS A 194 -18.62 8.56 9.11
C LYS A 194 -18.45 10.07 9.13
N GLN A 195 -17.98 10.61 10.25
CA GLN A 195 -17.69 12.04 10.44
C GLN A 195 -16.67 12.56 9.44
N LEU A 196 -15.82 11.71 8.87
CA LEU A 196 -14.85 12.08 7.82
C LEU A 196 -15.44 12.07 6.41
N ARG A 197 -16.63 11.49 6.18
CA ARG A 197 -17.20 11.32 4.84
C ARG A 197 -17.76 12.60 4.23
N ASP A 198 -18.18 13.53 5.08
CA ASP A 198 -18.68 14.83 4.63
C ASP A 198 -17.55 15.78 4.20
N TRP A 199 -16.29 15.36 4.35
CA TRP A 199 -15.14 16.20 4.07
C TRP A 199 -14.76 16.15 2.59
N PRO A 200 -14.47 17.30 1.95
CA PRO A 200 -14.03 17.34 0.56
C PRO A 200 -12.80 16.46 0.29
N ALA A 201 -11.80 16.51 1.18
CA ALA A 201 -10.57 15.73 1.04
C ALA A 201 -10.82 14.21 1.09
N TYR A 202 -11.82 13.76 1.86
CA TYR A 202 -12.23 12.34 1.85
C TYR A 202 -12.86 11.95 0.52
N ASN A 203 -13.76 12.78 0.00
CA ASN A 203 -14.44 12.50 -1.27
C ASN A 203 -13.47 12.53 -2.45
N GLU A 204 -12.52 13.46 -2.45
CA GLU A 204 -11.44 13.53 -3.44
C GLU A 204 -10.55 12.29 -3.38
N LEU A 205 -10.08 11.90 -2.18
CA LEU A 205 -9.30 10.69 -1.99
C LEU A 205 -10.05 9.43 -2.42
N LYS A 206 -11.33 9.35 -2.06
CA LYS A 206 -12.19 8.24 -2.41
C LYS A 206 -12.34 8.14 -3.93
N LYS A 207 -12.58 9.28 -4.59
CA LYS A 207 -12.70 9.34 -6.05
C LYS A 207 -11.41 8.91 -6.73
N GLU A 208 -10.25 9.43 -6.32
CA GLU A 208 -8.95 9.00 -6.87
C GLU A 208 -8.73 7.48 -6.73
N ILE A 209 -9.10 6.90 -5.59
CA ILE A 209 -9.01 5.45 -5.39
C ILE A 209 -9.97 4.70 -6.32
N GLU A 210 -11.22 5.15 -6.44
CA GLU A 210 -12.24 4.52 -7.29
C GLU A 210 -11.86 4.61 -8.78
N ASP A 211 -11.43 5.79 -9.25
CA ASP A 211 -10.97 6.02 -10.62
C ASP A 211 -9.79 5.07 -10.97
N PHE A 212 -8.82 4.90 -10.06
CA PHE A 212 -7.73 3.93 -10.26
C PHE A 212 -8.20 2.46 -10.21
N GLN A 213 -9.15 2.11 -9.34
CA GLN A 213 -9.71 0.76 -9.29
C GLN A 213 -10.46 0.38 -10.57
N GLU A 214 -11.07 1.34 -11.26
CA GLU A 214 -11.75 1.14 -12.54
C GLU A 214 -10.76 1.01 -13.71
N VAL A 215 -9.69 1.81 -13.71
CA VAL A 215 -8.70 1.81 -14.80
C VAL A 215 -7.75 0.61 -14.73
N LEU A 216 -7.42 0.11 -13.52
CA LEU A 216 -6.40 -0.93 -13.37
C LEU A 216 -6.72 -2.24 -14.11
N PRO A 217 -7.95 -2.78 -14.08
CA PRO A 217 -8.31 -3.94 -14.89
C PRO A 217 -8.11 -3.72 -16.39
N LEU A 218 -8.43 -2.53 -16.92
CA LEU A 218 -8.20 -2.20 -18.33
C LEU A 218 -6.72 -2.20 -18.67
N LEU A 219 -5.89 -1.65 -17.78
CA LEU A 219 -4.44 -1.66 -17.96
C LEU A 219 -3.88 -3.08 -17.94
N MET A 220 -4.41 -3.98 -17.10
CA MET A 220 -4.03 -5.39 -17.08
C MET A 220 -4.33 -6.07 -18.41
N GLU A 221 -5.50 -5.81 -18.98
CA GLU A 221 -5.90 -6.32 -20.30
C GLU A 221 -4.99 -5.78 -21.42
N LEU A 222 -4.71 -4.47 -21.40
CA LEU A 222 -3.81 -3.83 -22.36
C LEU A 222 -2.34 -4.23 -22.21
N GLY A 223 -1.94 -4.73 -21.04
CA GLY A 223 -0.60 -5.24 -20.76
C GLY A 223 -0.36 -6.66 -21.26
N LYS A 224 -1.38 -7.35 -21.80
CA LYS A 224 -1.24 -8.71 -22.31
C LYS A 224 -0.37 -8.75 -23.58
N PRO A 225 0.38 -9.85 -23.80
CA PRO A 225 1.19 -10.02 -25.02
C PRO A 225 0.34 -10.18 -26.30
N SER A 226 -0.97 -10.39 -26.17
CA SER A 226 -1.91 -10.40 -27.30
C SER A 226 -2.08 -9.03 -27.95
N ILE A 227 -1.78 -7.95 -27.21
CA ILE A 227 -1.89 -6.58 -27.68
C ILE A 227 -0.68 -6.25 -28.56
N MET A 228 -0.96 -5.83 -29.79
CA MET A 228 0.02 -5.54 -30.83
C MET A 228 -0.17 -4.11 -31.33
N PRO A 229 0.79 -3.53 -32.08
CA PRO A 229 0.69 -2.14 -32.54
C PRO A 229 -0.64 -1.77 -33.21
N ARG A 230 -1.26 -2.71 -33.96
CA ARG A 230 -2.58 -2.52 -34.57
C ARG A 230 -3.72 -2.32 -33.57
N HIS A 231 -3.67 -3.00 -32.41
CA HIS A 231 -4.68 -2.85 -31.34
C HIS A 231 -4.52 -1.49 -30.67
N TRP A 232 -3.27 -1.06 -30.45
CA TRP A 232 -3.00 0.26 -29.92
C TRP A 232 -3.47 1.38 -30.87
N GLN A 233 -3.37 1.19 -32.19
CA GLN A 233 -3.95 2.13 -33.17
C GLN A 233 -5.48 2.25 -33.01
N GLN A 234 -6.18 1.14 -32.79
CA GLN A 234 -7.63 1.16 -32.53
C GLN A 234 -7.94 1.89 -31.22
N VAL A 235 -7.15 1.67 -30.17
CA VAL A 235 -7.29 2.40 -28.90
C VAL A 235 -7.07 3.90 -29.08
N MET A 236 -6.06 4.31 -29.86
CA MET A 236 -5.81 5.73 -30.18
C MET A 236 -6.95 6.36 -31.00
N GLU A 237 -7.54 5.62 -31.93
CA GLU A 237 -8.68 6.09 -32.73
C GLU A 237 -9.93 6.32 -31.88
N ILE A 238 -10.20 5.45 -30.92
CA ILE A 238 -11.36 5.55 -30.02
C ILE A 238 -11.17 6.68 -29.00
N THR A 239 -10.00 6.72 -28.37
CA THR A 239 -9.68 7.72 -27.33
C THR A 239 -9.38 9.10 -27.92
N GLY A 240 -9.03 9.19 -29.21
CA GLY A 240 -8.62 10.42 -29.87
C GLY A 240 -7.27 10.95 -29.39
N GLN A 241 -6.47 10.12 -28.69
CA GLN A 241 -5.18 10.48 -28.12
C GLN A 241 -4.03 9.79 -28.85
N GLU A 242 -2.92 10.49 -29.03
CA GLU A 242 -1.70 9.90 -29.59
C GLU A 242 -0.86 9.26 -28.47
N LEU A 243 -0.77 7.93 -28.49
CA LEU A 243 0.03 7.16 -27.54
C LEU A 243 1.39 6.81 -28.16
N PRO A 244 2.53 7.17 -27.53
CA PRO A 244 3.85 6.92 -28.08
C PRO A 244 4.31 5.48 -27.82
N ILE A 245 3.59 4.49 -28.37
CA ILE A 245 3.80 3.04 -28.11
C ILE A 245 5.20 2.58 -28.52
N GLU A 246 5.78 3.19 -29.55
CA GLU A 246 7.11 2.86 -30.05
C GLU A 246 8.25 3.56 -29.28
N SER A 247 7.93 4.44 -28.34
CA SER A 247 8.92 5.14 -27.54
C SER A 247 9.35 4.31 -26.34
N GLU A 248 10.67 4.16 -26.15
CA GLU A 248 11.25 3.59 -24.92
C GLU A 248 10.87 4.40 -23.65
N ASN A 249 10.39 5.64 -23.83
CA ASN A 249 9.95 6.51 -22.74
C ASN A 249 8.43 6.48 -22.52
N PHE A 250 7.72 5.49 -23.08
CA PHE A 250 6.27 5.36 -22.87
C PHE A 250 5.99 5.08 -21.40
N LYS A 251 5.29 6.00 -20.72
CA LYS A 251 4.98 5.92 -19.29
C LYS A 251 3.53 5.57 -19.06
N LEU A 252 3.24 4.98 -17.90
CA LEU A 252 1.87 4.74 -17.44
C LEU A 252 1.04 6.03 -17.40
N GLN A 253 1.66 7.17 -17.06
CA GLN A 253 0.99 8.46 -17.05
C GLN A 253 0.25 8.76 -18.36
N SER A 254 0.85 8.46 -19.53
CA SER A 254 0.22 8.72 -20.82
C SER A 254 -1.10 7.98 -21.01
N LEU A 255 -1.23 6.78 -20.44
CA LEU A 255 -2.46 5.99 -20.49
C LEU A 255 -3.51 6.50 -19.50
N ILE A 256 -3.08 6.93 -18.30
CA ILE A 256 -4.00 7.50 -17.31
C ILE A 256 -4.56 8.84 -17.82
N ASP A 257 -3.72 9.66 -18.46
CA ASP A 257 -4.11 10.96 -19.01
C ASP A 257 -5.02 10.81 -20.26
N ALA A 258 -5.08 9.61 -20.85
CA ALA A 258 -5.98 9.29 -21.96
C ALA A 258 -7.42 8.95 -21.54
N SER A 259 -7.73 9.01 -20.23
CA SER A 259 -9.09 8.78 -19.69
C SER A 259 -9.76 7.52 -20.23
N LEU A 260 -9.03 6.40 -20.17
CA LEU A 260 -9.50 5.09 -20.65
C LEU A 260 -10.81 4.62 -19.98
N ASN A 261 -11.10 5.15 -18.79
CA ASN A 261 -12.34 4.89 -18.05
C ASN A 261 -13.60 5.32 -18.82
N GLU A 262 -13.53 6.32 -19.70
CA GLU A 262 -14.69 6.75 -20.50
C GLU A 262 -15.06 5.75 -21.61
N PHE A 263 -14.12 4.91 -22.04
CA PHE A 263 -14.27 3.96 -23.15
C PHE A 263 -14.01 2.51 -22.72
N THR A 264 -14.42 2.18 -21.49
CA THR A 264 -14.14 0.89 -20.84
C THR A 264 -14.64 -0.29 -21.69
N ASP A 265 -15.86 -0.21 -22.20
CA ASP A 265 -16.48 -1.32 -22.95
C ASP A 265 -15.79 -1.51 -24.31
N GLU A 266 -15.50 -0.42 -25.02
CA GLU A 266 -14.86 -0.47 -26.33
C GLU A 266 -13.42 -0.98 -26.26
N ILE A 267 -12.66 -0.56 -25.23
CA ILE A 267 -11.30 -1.03 -25.01
C ILE A 267 -11.31 -2.51 -24.63
N SER A 268 -12.26 -2.95 -23.79
CA SER A 268 -12.42 -4.37 -23.45
C SER A 268 -12.69 -5.23 -24.68
N ASP A 269 -13.55 -4.77 -25.60
CA ASP A 269 -13.82 -5.46 -26.86
C ASP A 269 -12.57 -5.60 -27.75
N ILE A 270 -11.70 -4.57 -27.77
CA ILE A 270 -10.41 -4.63 -28.48
C ILE A 270 -9.50 -5.68 -27.84
N CYS A 271 -9.37 -5.67 -26.50
CA CYS A 271 -8.55 -6.63 -25.78
C CYS A 271 -9.03 -8.08 -25.99
N GLU A 272 -10.34 -8.32 -25.96
CA GLU A 272 -10.91 -9.63 -26.28
C GLU A 272 -10.64 -10.05 -27.74
N SER A 273 -10.71 -9.11 -28.68
CA SER A 273 -10.37 -9.37 -30.07
C SER A 273 -8.90 -9.73 -30.20
N ALA A 274 -8.01 -9.02 -29.50
CA ALA A 274 -6.59 -9.27 -29.48
C ALA A 274 -6.26 -10.68 -28.95
N ASP A 275 -6.89 -11.11 -27.86
CA ASP A 275 -6.73 -12.46 -27.30
C ASP A 275 -7.14 -13.53 -28.32
N LYS A 276 -8.27 -13.33 -29.02
CA LYS A 276 -8.72 -14.25 -30.08
C LYS A 276 -7.77 -14.24 -31.28
N GLN A 277 -7.21 -13.09 -31.65
CA GLN A 277 -6.21 -12.97 -32.72
C GLN A 277 -4.90 -13.70 -32.39
N LEU A 278 -4.42 -13.62 -31.14
CA LEU A 278 -3.21 -14.33 -30.71
C LEU A 278 -3.38 -15.85 -30.80
N ILE A 279 -4.58 -16.38 -30.52
CA ILE A 279 -4.90 -17.80 -30.68
C ILE A 279 -4.81 -18.19 -32.17
N ILE A 280 -5.34 -17.36 -33.07
CA ILE A 280 -5.28 -17.61 -34.52
C ILE A 280 -3.83 -17.61 -35.00
N GLU A 281 -3.04 -16.61 -34.60
CA GLU A 281 -1.63 -16.49 -34.97
C GLU A 281 -0.80 -17.67 -34.47
N SER A 282 -1.03 -18.09 -33.22
CA SER A 282 -0.34 -19.25 -32.63
C SER A 282 -0.65 -20.53 -33.40
N LYS A 283 -1.93 -20.74 -33.76
CA LYS A 283 -2.35 -21.89 -34.59
C LYS A 283 -1.76 -21.84 -36.00
N LEU A 284 -1.70 -20.66 -36.62
CA LEU A 284 -1.07 -20.49 -37.93
C LEU A 284 0.41 -20.85 -37.88
N LYS A 285 1.11 -20.42 -36.83
CA LYS A 285 2.52 -20.74 -36.61
C LYS A 285 2.75 -22.23 -36.36
N GLU A 286 1.87 -22.87 -35.58
CA GLU A 286 1.89 -24.32 -35.37
C GLU A 286 1.70 -25.07 -36.69
N ILE A 287 0.71 -24.67 -37.51
CA ILE A 287 0.47 -25.24 -38.83
C ILE A 287 1.71 -25.05 -39.73
N SER A 288 2.27 -23.85 -39.81
CA SER A 288 3.48 -23.60 -40.61
C SER A 288 4.63 -24.52 -40.18
N THR A 289 4.88 -24.63 -38.87
CA THR A 289 5.95 -25.48 -38.32
C THR A 289 5.69 -26.96 -38.60
N GLN A 290 4.44 -27.39 -38.54
CA GLN A 290 4.03 -28.76 -38.85
C GLN A 290 4.33 -29.09 -40.32
N TRP A 291 3.94 -28.22 -41.25
CA TRP A 291 4.16 -28.44 -42.69
C TRP A 291 5.63 -28.28 -43.10
N ASP A 292 6.40 -27.41 -42.46
CA ASP A 292 7.84 -27.28 -42.68
C ASP A 292 8.61 -28.57 -42.30
N GLY A 293 8.10 -29.32 -41.32
CA GLY A 293 8.67 -30.59 -40.87
C GLY A 293 8.24 -31.81 -41.68
N MET A 294 7.28 -31.67 -42.61
CA MET A 294 6.78 -32.77 -43.41
C MET A 294 7.71 -33.10 -44.58
N TYR A 295 7.88 -34.40 -44.83
CA TYR A 295 8.70 -34.90 -45.91
C TYR A 295 8.06 -36.12 -46.56
N PHE A 296 8.25 -36.26 -47.87
CA PHE A 296 7.84 -37.43 -48.61
C PHE A 296 8.90 -38.53 -48.52
N ASP A 297 8.45 -39.74 -48.20
CA ASP A 297 9.28 -40.93 -48.24
C ASP A 297 9.18 -41.59 -49.62
N PHE A 298 10.34 -41.89 -50.21
CA PHE A 298 10.44 -42.59 -51.48
C PHE A 298 11.05 -43.99 -51.30
N ALA A 299 10.42 -44.98 -51.91
CA ALA A 299 10.85 -46.38 -51.96
C ALA A 299 11.34 -46.77 -53.37
N GLY A 300 12.13 -47.85 -53.42
CA GLY A 300 12.59 -48.46 -54.68
C GLY A 300 11.45 -49.14 -55.43
N TRP A 301 11.53 -49.13 -56.77
CA TRP A 301 10.56 -49.81 -57.63
C TRP A 301 11.23 -50.91 -58.45
N LYS A 302 10.76 -52.15 -58.27
CA LYS A 302 11.24 -53.34 -58.99
C LYS A 302 12.78 -53.48 -58.88
N GLN A 303 13.50 -53.53 -60.00
CA GLN A 303 14.96 -53.70 -60.08
C GLN A 303 15.74 -52.37 -60.14
N ARG A 304 15.12 -51.22 -59.85
CA ARG A 304 15.83 -49.93 -59.85
C ARG A 304 16.56 -49.74 -58.51
N ASP A 305 17.85 -49.46 -58.58
CA ASP A 305 18.73 -49.20 -57.42
C ASP A 305 18.55 -47.82 -56.76
N TYR A 306 17.56 -47.02 -57.19
CA TYR A 306 17.25 -45.72 -56.59
C TYR A 306 15.76 -45.59 -56.23
N PRO A 307 15.45 -44.91 -55.12
CA PRO A 307 14.07 -44.68 -54.69
C PRO A 307 13.37 -43.77 -55.69
N CYS A 308 12.23 -44.21 -56.21
CA CYS A 308 11.51 -43.50 -57.29
C CYS A 308 9.99 -43.58 -57.19
N ILE A 309 9.44 -44.16 -56.11
CA ILE A 309 8.00 -44.23 -55.87
C ILE A 309 7.70 -43.74 -54.46
N LEU A 310 6.63 -42.97 -54.33
CA LEU A 310 6.14 -42.50 -53.04
C LEU A 310 5.60 -43.67 -52.21
N VAL A 311 5.93 -43.67 -50.92
CA VAL A 311 5.40 -44.65 -49.97
C VAL A 311 3.94 -44.34 -49.70
N GLY A 312 3.02 -45.14 -50.26
CA GLY A 312 1.57 -44.87 -50.21
C GLY A 312 0.98 -44.72 -48.80
N ALA A 313 1.53 -45.41 -47.79
CA ALA A 313 1.11 -45.24 -46.40
C ALA A 313 1.37 -43.82 -45.87
N LYS A 314 2.58 -43.27 -46.13
CA LYS A 314 2.99 -41.93 -45.74
C LYS A 314 2.21 -40.85 -46.50
N VAL A 315 1.91 -41.11 -47.78
CA VAL A 315 1.09 -40.21 -48.61
C VAL A 315 -0.35 -40.14 -48.08
N GLY A 316 -0.94 -41.28 -47.71
CA GLY A 316 -2.28 -41.31 -47.09
C GLY A 316 -2.35 -40.50 -45.79
N GLU A 317 -1.39 -40.69 -44.89
CA GLU A 317 -1.28 -39.89 -43.65
C GLU A 317 -1.13 -38.38 -43.94
N THR A 318 -0.34 -38.02 -44.95
CA THR A 318 -0.15 -36.62 -45.36
C THR A 318 -1.45 -36.03 -45.92
N GLN A 319 -2.23 -36.82 -46.64
CA GLN A 319 -3.50 -36.38 -47.24
C GLN A 319 -4.61 -36.23 -46.19
N GLU A 320 -4.71 -37.13 -45.21
CA GLU A 320 -5.60 -36.96 -44.05
C GLU A 320 -5.25 -35.69 -43.26
N MET A 321 -3.96 -35.45 -43.00
CA MET A 321 -3.49 -34.23 -42.33
C MET A 321 -3.77 -32.96 -43.15
N LEU A 322 -3.67 -33.04 -44.47
CA LEU A 322 -4.01 -31.94 -45.38
C LEU A 322 -5.49 -31.56 -45.27
N GLU A 323 -6.38 -32.54 -45.32
CA GLU A 323 -7.82 -32.32 -45.20
C GLU A 323 -8.19 -31.72 -43.83
N GLU A 324 -7.60 -32.23 -42.75
CA GLU A 324 -7.79 -31.68 -41.39
C GLU A 324 -7.29 -30.24 -41.29
N THR A 325 -6.08 -29.97 -41.81
CA THR A 325 -5.51 -28.61 -41.81
C THR A 325 -6.39 -27.65 -42.62
N MET A 326 -6.86 -28.06 -43.80
CA MET A 326 -7.76 -27.26 -44.63
C MET A 326 -9.09 -26.98 -43.93
N MET A 327 -9.67 -27.95 -43.22
CA MET A 327 -10.88 -27.75 -42.42
C MET A 327 -10.64 -26.73 -41.29
N ASN A 328 -9.51 -26.83 -40.60
CA ASN A 328 -9.12 -25.90 -39.53
C ASN A 328 -8.89 -24.48 -40.06
N LEU A 329 -8.18 -24.32 -41.18
CA LEU A 329 -7.94 -23.03 -41.83
C LEU A 329 -9.23 -22.39 -42.33
N ASN A 330 -10.14 -23.15 -42.93
CA ASN A 330 -11.46 -22.65 -43.35
C ASN A 330 -12.30 -22.19 -42.16
N THR A 331 -12.25 -22.93 -41.05
CA THR A 331 -12.93 -22.54 -39.81
C THR A 331 -12.36 -21.24 -39.24
N MET A 332 -11.03 -21.09 -39.21
CA MET A 332 -10.38 -19.85 -38.76
C MET A 332 -10.69 -18.68 -39.69
N ASN A 333 -10.67 -18.88 -41.00
CA ASN A 333 -10.99 -17.86 -42.01
C ASN A 333 -12.44 -17.37 -41.91
N ALA A 334 -13.38 -18.20 -41.43
CA ALA A 334 -14.76 -17.81 -41.19
C ALA A 334 -14.94 -16.94 -39.91
N GLN A 335 -13.96 -16.89 -39.01
CA GLN A 335 -14.04 -16.11 -37.78
C GLN A 335 -13.88 -14.61 -38.05
N ARG A 336 -14.66 -13.77 -37.38
CA ARG A 336 -14.60 -12.30 -37.47
C ARG A 336 -13.20 -11.74 -37.17
N HIS A 337 -12.50 -12.35 -36.20
CA HIS A 337 -11.19 -11.88 -35.73
C HIS A 337 -10.03 -12.27 -36.65
N SER A 338 -10.29 -13.04 -37.72
CA SER A 338 -9.28 -13.43 -38.71
C SER A 338 -8.89 -12.33 -39.69
N MET A 339 -9.56 -11.16 -39.66
CA MET A 339 -9.37 -10.07 -40.63
C MET A 339 -7.90 -9.70 -40.89
N PRO A 340 -7.02 -9.54 -39.87
CA PRO A 340 -5.60 -9.23 -40.11
C PRO A 340 -4.82 -10.34 -40.83
N PHE A 341 -5.29 -11.59 -40.73
CA PHE A 341 -4.63 -12.78 -41.27
C PHE A 341 -5.26 -13.28 -42.58
N LYS A 342 -6.23 -12.55 -43.14
CA LYS A 342 -7.01 -12.99 -44.33
C LYS A 342 -6.13 -13.31 -45.52
N GLU A 343 -5.13 -12.48 -45.81
CA GLU A 343 -4.24 -12.66 -46.96
C GLU A 343 -3.35 -13.91 -46.78
N GLU A 344 -2.77 -14.07 -45.59
CA GLU A 344 -1.96 -15.23 -45.23
C GLU A 344 -2.77 -16.53 -45.25
N LEU A 345 -3.96 -16.53 -44.62
CA LEU A 345 -4.90 -17.66 -44.64
C LEU A 345 -5.30 -18.06 -46.07
N THR A 346 -5.58 -17.08 -46.93
CA THR A 346 -5.99 -17.35 -48.32
C THR A 346 -4.82 -17.95 -49.12
N THR A 347 -3.61 -17.42 -48.93
CA THR A 347 -2.40 -17.92 -49.59
C THR A 347 -2.11 -19.36 -49.17
N LEU A 348 -2.17 -19.65 -47.86
CA LEU A 348 -1.94 -20.98 -47.32
C LEU A 348 -3.01 -21.98 -47.79
N LEU A 349 -4.30 -21.59 -47.75
CA LEU A 349 -5.40 -22.42 -48.27
C LEU A 349 -5.22 -22.77 -49.74
N THR A 350 -4.83 -21.78 -50.57
CA THR A 350 -4.61 -22.01 -52.01
C THR A 350 -3.44 -22.96 -52.25
N THR A 351 -2.32 -22.73 -51.54
CA THR A 351 -1.11 -23.55 -51.66
C THR A 351 -1.34 -25.00 -51.22
N LEU A 352 -2.04 -25.21 -50.09
CA LEU A 352 -2.37 -26.54 -49.61
C LEU A 352 -3.37 -27.25 -50.54
N SER A 353 -4.35 -26.53 -51.08
CA SER A 353 -5.30 -27.08 -52.07
C SER A 353 -4.58 -27.54 -53.35
N ASP A 354 -3.70 -26.70 -53.92
CA ASP A 354 -2.92 -27.03 -55.11
C ASP A 354 -1.97 -28.22 -54.85
N THR A 355 -1.42 -28.31 -53.65
CA THR A 355 -0.57 -29.42 -53.21
C THR A 355 -1.38 -30.72 -53.12
N GLY A 356 -2.59 -30.69 -52.56
CA GLY A 356 -3.51 -31.82 -52.51
C GLY A 356 -3.87 -32.35 -53.89
N ASP A 357 -4.28 -31.45 -54.80
CA ASP A 357 -4.58 -31.79 -56.20
C ASP A 357 -3.39 -32.43 -56.90
N THR A 358 -2.17 -31.94 -56.62
CA THR A 358 -0.94 -32.47 -57.21
C THR A 358 -0.61 -33.87 -56.67
N ILE A 359 -0.74 -34.09 -55.36
CA ILE A 359 -0.55 -35.40 -54.71
C ILE A 359 -1.56 -36.41 -55.27
N GLU A 360 -2.84 -36.04 -55.41
CA GLU A 360 -3.87 -36.93 -55.95
C GLU A 360 -3.56 -37.33 -57.41
N ARG A 361 -3.05 -36.39 -58.22
CA ARG A 361 -2.60 -36.67 -59.60
C ARG A 361 -1.35 -37.53 -59.67
N TRP A 362 -0.46 -37.47 -58.69
CA TRP A 362 0.71 -38.35 -58.63
C TRP A 362 0.36 -39.77 -58.17
N PHE A 363 -0.73 -39.92 -57.42
CA PHE A 363 -1.19 -41.20 -56.90
C PHE A 363 -2.07 -41.97 -57.89
N LYS A 364 -2.82 -41.27 -58.75
CA LYS A 364 -3.52 -41.83 -59.92
C LYS A 364 -2.54 -42.25 -61.01
#